data_AF-A0A9E3QG29-F1
#
_entry.id   AF-A0A9E3QG29-F1
#
_cell.length_a   1.000
_cell.length_b   1.000
_cell.length_c   1.000
_cell.angle_alpha   90.00
_cell.angle_beta   90.00
_cell.angle_gamma   90.00
#
_symmetry.space_group_name_H-M   'P 1'
#
loop_
_entity.id
_entity.type
_entity.pdbx_description
1 polymer ?
#
loop_
_entity_poly.entity_id
_entity_poly.type
_entity_poly.pdbx_seq_one_letter_code
_entity_poly.pdbx_strand_id
1 'polypeptide(L)' 'MQQAHGLDEVGRLGTIRAVLRWALAQSPPAEFVAAVAMDEFTHDIIVCAGPDLFLVFDTT' A
#
# COMPACT_ATOMS: atom_id res chain seq x y z
N MET A 1 -3.17 -10.84 21.83
CA MET A 1 -2.77 -9.63 21.09
C MET A 1 -1.57 -9.98 20.22
N GLN A 2 -1.81 -10.36 18.96
CA GLN A 2 -0.76 -10.53 17.95
C GLN A 2 -1.06 -9.53 16.82
N GLN A 3 -0.63 -8.27 16.99
CA GLN A 3 -0.74 -7.24 15.96
C GLN A 3 0.48 -6.33 16.10
N ALA A 4 1.53 -6.59 15.30
CA ALA A 4 2.65 -5.66 15.10
C ALA A 4 3.62 -6.07 13.98
N HIS A 5 3.63 -7.33 13.51
CA HIS A 5 4.70 -7.77 12.59
C HIS A 5 4.52 -7.33 11.12
N GLY A 6 3.30 -7.02 10.68
CA GLY A 6 3.02 -6.70 9.26
C GLY A 6 3.25 -5.23 8.87
N LEU A 7 3.24 -4.29 9.82
CA LEU A 7 3.34 -2.86 9.51
C LEU A 7 4.77 -2.44 9.12
N ASP A 8 5.79 -3.09 9.70
CA ASP A 8 7.20 -2.82 9.39
C ASP A 8 7.63 -3.30 7.99
N GLU A 9 6.90 -4.25 7.40
CA GLU A 9 7.13 -4.72 6.03
C GLU A 9 6.49 -3.77 5.01
N VAL A 10 5.28 -3.30 5.31
CA VAL A 10 4.49 -2.34 4.52
C VAL A 10 5.19 -0.97 4.46
N GLY A 11 5.77 -0.49 5.57
CA GLY A 11 6.48 0.80 5.63
C GLY A 11 7.77 0.88 4.79
N ARG A 12 8.20 -0.22 4.15
CA ARG A 12 9.40 -0.27 3.29
C ARG A 12 9.09 -0.30 1.79
N LEU A 13 7.81 -0.25 1.40
CA LEU A 13 7.40 -0.31 -0.01
C LEU A 13 7.49 1.06 -0.69
N GLY A 14 8.71 1.57 -0.88
CA GLY A 14 8.94 2.93 -1.43
C GLY A 14 8.74 3.10 -2.95
N THR A 15 8.18 2.10 -3.65
CA THR A 15 7.92 2.22 -5.10
C THR A 15 6.54 1.65 -5.43
N ILE A 16 5.85 2.23 -6.41
CA ILE A 16 4.53 1.77 -6.88
C ILE A 16 4.55 0.27 -7.22
N ARG A 17 5.63 -0.20 -7.87
CA ARG A 17 5.79 -1.62 -8.21
C ARG A 17 5.86 -2.54 -6.98
N ALA A 18 6.47 -2.08 -5.89
CA ALA A 18 6.53 -2.85 -4.65
C ALA A 18 5.14 -2.93 -3.99
N VAL A 19 4.40 -1.81 -3.97
CA VAL A 19 3.01 -1.75 -3.49
C VAL A 19 2.10 -2.67 -4.33
N LEU A 20 2.22 -2.64 -5.66
CA LEU A 20 1.50 -3.54 -6.58
C LEU A 20 1.72 -5.01 -6.27
N ARG A 21 2.97 -5.41 -6.06
CA ARG A 21 3.29 -6.80 -5.72
C ARG A 21 2.71 -7.21 -4.37
N TRP A 22 2.81 -6.34 -3.37
CA TRP A 22 2.23 -6.59 -2.06
C TRP A 22 0.71 -6.73 -2.13
N ALA A 23 0.01 -5.80 -2.77
CA ALA A 23 -1.45 -5.80 -2.86
C ALA A 23 -1.99 -7.07 -3.57
N LEU A 24 -1.33 -7.50 -4.65
CA LEU A 24 -1.70 -8.72 -5.38
C LEU A 24 -1.43 -10.02 -4.60
N ALA A 25 -0.50 -9.99 -3.64
CA ALA A 25 -0.19 -11.15 -2.79
C ALA A 25 -1.20 -11.35 -1.65
N GLN A 26 -2.06 -10.36 -1.38
CA GLN A 26 -3.10 -10.47 -0.36
C GLN A 26 -4.17 -11.50 -0.76
N SER A 27 -4.88 -12.05 0.22
CA SER A 27 -5.99 -12.96 0.01
C SER A 27 -7.21 -12.52 0.82
N PRO A 28 -8.24 -11.92 0.19
CA PRO A 28 -8.33 -11.59 -1.25
C PRO A 28 -7.28 -10.53 -1.66
N PRO A 29 -6.94 -10.42 -2.97
CA PRO A 29 -6.07 -9.35 -3.46
C PRO A 29 -6.61 -7.98 -3.04
N ALA A 30 -5.73 -7.13 -2.56
CA ALA A 30 -6.10 -5.78 -2.17
C ALA A 30 -6.31 -4.90 -3.41
N GLU A 31 -7.25 -3.97 -3.34
CA GLU A 31 -7.69 -3.17 -4.48
C GLU A 31 -6.97 -1.81 -4.52
N PHE A 32 -6.50 -1.41 -5.69
CA PHE A 32 -5.95 -0.07 -5.92
C PHE A 32 -7.10 0.93 -6.08
N VAL A 33 -7.16 1.90 -5.18
CA VAL A 33 -8.25 2.87 -5.15
C VAL A 33 -7.83 4.16 -5.85
N ALA A 34 -6.63 4.66 -5.53
CA ALA A 34 -6.13 5.91 -6.10
C ALA A 34 -4.60 5.97 -6.10
N ALA A 35 -4.07 6.76 -7.04
CA ALA A 35 -2.72 7.29 -7.00
C ALA A 35 -2.82 8.81 -6.95
N VAL A 36 -2.27 9.43 -5.92
CA VAL A 36 -2.32 10.88 -5.69
C VAL A 36 -0.91 11.42 -5.92
N ALA A 37 -0.73 12.23 -6.96
CA ALA A 37 0.53 12.90 -7.22
C ALA A 37 0.77 13.98 -6.14
N MET A 38 1.91 13.91 -5.46
CA MET A 38 2.33 14.89 -4.45
C MET A 38 3.26 15.93 -5.08
N ASP A 39 4.22 15.48 -5.89
CA ASP A 39 5.10 16.30 -6.71
C ASP A 39 5.43 15.59 -8.04
N GLU A 40 6.47 16.03 -8.74
CA GLU A 40 6.90 15.46 -10.03
C GLU A 40 7.38 14.00 -9.93
N PHE A 41 7.81 13.56 -8.75
CA PHE A 41 8.43 12.25 -8.52
C PHE A 41 7.71 11.41 -7.46
N THR A 42 6.91 12.03 -6.60
CA THR A 42 6.32 11.37 -5.43
C THR A 42 4.82 11.15 -5.61
N HIS A 43 4.36 9.94 -5.34
CA HIS A 43 2.95 9.55 -5.40
C HIS A 43 2.54 8.80 -4.13
N ASP A 44 1.42 9.21 -3.54
CA ASP A 44 0.74 8.43 -2.52
C ASP A 44 -0.17 7.40 -3.20
N ILE A 45 0.00 6.13 -2.85
CA ILE A 45 -0.81 5.04 -3.37
C ILE A 45 -1.79 4.57 -2.29
N ILE A 46 -3.09 4.63 -2.60
CA ILE A 46 -4.16 4.22 -1.70
C ILE A 46 -4.64 2.82 -2.09
N VAL A 47 -4.60 1.90 -1.13
CA VAL A 47 -5.02 0.51 -1.31
C VAL A 47 -6.11 0.15 -0.30
N CYS A 48 -7.18 -0.48 -0.76
CA CYS A 48 -8.21 -1.09 0.07
C CYS A 48 -7.82 -2.54 0.39
N ALA A 49 -7.45 -2.80 1.64
CA ALA A 49 -6.97 -4.10 2.12
C ALA A 49 -8.04 -4.90 2.89
N GLY A 50 -9.29 -4.43 2.89
CA GLY A 50 -10.43 -5.06 3.56
C GLY A 50 -11.63 -4.11 3.59
N PRO A 51 -12.80 -4.56 4.10
CA PRO A 51 -14.06 -3.83 3.98
C PRO A 51 -14.01 -2.35 4.38
N ASP A 52 -13.21 -2.01 5.40
CA ASP A 52 -13.04 -0.65 5.89
C ASP A 52 -11.57 -0.34 6.22
N LEU A 53 -10.62 -1.05 5.59
CA LEU A 53 -9.18 -0.87 5.83
C LEU A 53 -8.51 -0.27 4.60
N PHE A 54 -8.09 0.98 4.71
CA PHE A 54 -7.30 1.67 3.69
C PHE A 54 -5.87 1.86 4.18
N LEU A 55 -4.92 1.58 3.31
CA LEU A 55 -3.49 1.84 3.52
C LEU A 55 -3.02 2.88 2.52
N VAL A 56 -2.17 3.78 2.99
CA VAL A 56 -1.51 4.81 2.16
C VAL A 56 -0.02 4.49 2.15
N PHE A 57 0.54 4.43 0.95
CA PHE A 57 1.96 4.18 0.73
C PHE A 57 2.59 5.40 0.08
N ASP A 58 3.59 5.97 0.73
CA ASP A 58 4.48 6.96 0.13
C ASP A 58 5.42 6.26 -0.86
N THR A 59 5.41 6.68 -2.11
CA THR A 59 6.22 6.08 -3.18
C THR A 59 6.91 7.13 -4.02
N THR A 60 8.12 6.78 -4.48
CA THR A 60 8.93 7.55 -5.44
C THR A 60 9.22 6.71 -6.68
#